data_AF-A0A8K0NPP4-F1
#
_entry.id   AF-A0A8K0NPP4-F1
#
_cell.length_a   1.000
_cell.length_b   1.000
_cell.length_c   1.000
_cell.angle_alpha   90.00
_cell.angle_beta   90.00
_cell.angle_gamma   90.00
#
_symmetry.space_group_name_H-M   'P 1'
#
loop_
_entity.id
_entity.type
_entity.pdbx_description
1 polymer ?
#
loop_
_entity_poly.entity_id
_entity_poly.type
_entity_poly.pdbx_seq_one_letter_code
_entity_poly.pdbx_strand_id
1 'polypeptide(L)'
;MPISANLGLAGLVSLWALGGSMAAPQVQTRTQTLDYDGYMHALSYGNAERVGDVSSSGDVVFRVKGVPVDKLPRCQEDLDISTLDNLYVLLSIAELGHEAAQQGKWGDFVYLYSAFGMNGHFDYARATSKQMADALLGAVTKPDGSAIDEALIDEYVKTSSTPALAAAFNALRMTHVPAGLTAQWTKETCKASHQALREACSILINNVRGNASIKRGAPRSICKAGCCISWNIDAVFEVRNLASAADECMSLCPGNSVSCEIYGVDLQGATVNQCLSNRAFGCG
;
A
#
# COMPACT_ATOMS: atom_id res chain seq x y z
N MET A 1 -72.40 28.05 -24.56
CA MET A 1 -72.55 28.36 -26.01
C MET A 1 -73.28 29.67 -26.16
N PRO A 2 -73.06 30.45 -27.24
CA PRO A 2 -71.89 30.53 -28.13
C PRO A 2 -70.93 31.62 -27.57
N ILE A 3 -70.11 32.45 -28.25
CA ILE A 3 -69.53 32.59 -29.62
C ILE A 3 -68.02 32.88 -29.31
N SER A 4 -67.01 32.09 -29.68
CA SER A 4 -66.39 31.79 -30.99
C SER A 4 -65.68 32.96 -31.71
N ALA A 5 -64.42 32.74 -32.11
CA ALA A 5 -63.64 33.49 -33.13
C ALA A 5 -63.14 34.93 -32.73
N ASN A 6 -62.07 35.52 -33.32
CA ASN A 6 -61.13 34.99 -34.33
C ASN A 6 -59.70 35.62 -34.33
N LEU A 7 -58.83 34.98 -35.12
CA LEU A 7 -57.45 35.25 -35.56
C LEU A 7 -57.06 36.67 -36.06
N GLY A 8 -55.74 36.97 -36.05
CA GLY A 8 -55.05 38.08 -36.77
C GLY A 8 -53.93 38.73 -35.93
N LEU A 9 -52.60 38.53 -36.05
CA LEU A 9 -51.62 38.22 -37.12
C LEU A 9 -50.87 39.49 -37.63
N ALA A 10 -49.54 39.39 -37.74
CA ALA A 10 -48.53 40.31 -38.32
C ALA A 10 -47.84 41.33 -37.38
N GLY A 11 -46.51 41.39 -37.45
CA GLY A 11 -45.63 42.31 -36.71
C GLY A 11 -44.17 41.83 -36.64
N LEU A 12 -43.31 42.27 -37.57
CA LEU A 12 -41.84 42.10 -37.52
C LEU A 12 -41.25 43.13 -36.50
N VAL A 13 -40.01 43.05 -36.00
CA VAL A 13 -38.71 42.83 -36.66
C VAL A 13 -37.68 42.18 -35.70
N SER A 14 -36.73 41.44 -36.26
CA SER A 14 -35.63 40.74 -35.59
C SER A 14 -34.59 41.66 -34.92
N LEU A 15 -33.90 41.14 -33.89
CA LEU A 15 -32.47 41.41 -33.73
C LEU A 15 -31.74 40.19 -33.14
N TRP A 16 -30.48 40.01 -33.52
CA TRP A 16 -29.66 38.85 -33.14
C TRP A 16 -28.93 39.07 -31.82
N ALA A 17 -28.91 38.03 -30.98
CA ALA A 17 -27.94 37.88 -29.90
C ALA A 17 -27.36 36.47 -29.95
N LEU A 18 -26.15 36.33 -30.49
CA LEU A 18 -25.39 35.07 -30.55
C LEU A 18 -24.80 34.75 -29.17
N GLY A 19 -25.68 34.48 -28.20
CA GLY A 19 -25.32 33.97 -26.87
C GLY A 19 -24.97 32.49 -26.96
N GLY A 20 -23.75 32.19 -27.44
CA GLY A 20 -23.25 30.82 -27.54
C GLY A 20 -23.08 30.19 -26.15
N SER A 21 -24.13 29.52 -25.67
CA SER A 21 -24.11 28.72 -24.45
C SER A 21 -23.14 27.56 -24.64
N MET A 22 -21.88 27.78 -24.25
CA MET A 22 -20.89 26.72 -24.13
C MET A 22 -21.38 25.76 -23.05
N ALA A 23 -22.02 24.68 -23.47
CA ALA A 23 -22.26 23.53 -22.61
C ALA A 23 -20.89 23.01 -22.17
N ALA A 24 -20.47 23.41 -20.96
CA ALA A 24 -19.27 22.88 -20.35
C ALA A 24 -19.36 21.35 -20.39
N PRO A 25 -18.37 20.64 -20.97
CA PRO A 25 -18.42 19.20 -21.00
C PRO A 25 -18.49 18.73 -19.55
N GLN A 26 -19.60 18.08 -19.17
CA GLN A 26 -19.69 17.51 -17.85
C GLN A 26 -18.68 16.38 -17.78
N VAL A 27 -17.53 16.68 -17.18
CA VAL A 27 -16.55 15.69 -16.74
C VAL A 27 -17.25 14.90 -15.65
N GLN A 28 -17.98 13.88 -16.09
CA GLN A 28 -18.73 13.00 -15.23
C GLN A 28 -17.71 12.08 -14.56
N THR A 29 -17.03 12.61 -13.55
CA THR A 29 -16.21 11.86 -12.59
C THR A 29 -17.11 10.89 -11.86
N ARG A 30 -17.41 9.78 -12.53
CA ARG A 30 -18.16 8.66 -12.02
C ARG A 30 -17.21 7.85 -11.15
N THR A 31 -16.79 8.47 -10.05
CA THR A 31 -16.14 7.79 -8.94
C THR A 31 -17.13 6.75 -8.45
N GLN A 32 -17.02 5.53 -8.96
CA GLN A 32 -17.74 4.40 -8.41
C GLN A 32 -17.07 4.12 -7.07
N THR A 33 -17.63 4.70 -6.01
CA THR A 33 -17.38 4.23 -4.65
C THR A 33 -17.80 2.77 -4.64
N LEU A 34 -16.83 1.87 -4.78
CA LEU A 34 -17.06 0.45 -4.68
C LEU A 34 -17.52 0.15 -3.25
N ASP A 35 -18.43 -0.81 -3.12
CA ASP A 35 -18.68 -1.45 -1.83
C ASP A 35 -17.45 -2.27 -1.42
N TYR A 36 -17.45 -2.75 -0.17
CA TYR A 36 -16.35 -3.53 0.40
C TYR A 36 -15.93 -4.70 -0.51
N ASP A 37 -16.89 -5.50 -0.97
CA ASP A 37 -16.61 -6.69 -1.78
C ASP A 37 -16.11 -6.31 -3.19
N GLY A 38 -16.64 -5.23 -3.79
CA GLY A 38 -16.15 -4.67 -5.04
C GLY A 38 -14.71 -4.14 -4.93
N TYR A 39 -14.37 -3.45 -3.85
CA TYR A 39 -12.99 -3.01 -3.54
C TYR A 39 -12.04 -4.18 -3.36
N MET A 40 -12.43 -5.18 -2.55
CA MET A 40 -11.63 -6.37 -2.31
C MET A 40 -11.39 -7.17 -3.59
N HIS A 41 -12.40 -7.26 -4.48
CA HIS A 41 -12.25 -7.85 -5.81
C HIS A 41 -11.34 -7.00 -6.71
N ALA A 42 -11.48 -5.68 -6.74
CA ALA A 42 -10.61 -4.81 -7.52
C ALA A 42 -9.14 -4.93 -7.10
N LEU A 43 -8.86 -4.90 -5.79
CA LEU A 43 -7.51 -4.94 -5.25
C LEU A 43 -6.87 -6.34 -5.39
N SER A 44 -7.58 -7.42 -5.02
CA SER A 44 -7.00 -8.78 -5.06
C SER A 44 -6.68 -9.28 -6.48
N TYR A 45 -7.37 -8.79 -7.50
CA TYR A 45 -7.06 -9.08 -8.90
C TYR A 45 -6.11 -8.06 -9.55
N GLY A 46 -5.71 -6.99 -8.85
CA GLY A 46 -4.79 -5.96 -9.37
C GLY A 46 -5.45 -4.92 -10.29
N ASN A 47 -6.78 -4.80 -10.27
CA ASN A 47 -7.57 -3.87 -11.09
C ASN A 47 -7.88 -2.53 -10.36
N ALA A 48 -7.18 -2.23 -9.27
CA ALA A 48 -7.49 -1.12 -8.36
C ALA A 48 -7.14 0.28 -8.89
N GLU A 49 -6.40 0.41 -10.00
CA GLU A 49 -6.12 1.70 -10.66
C GLU A 49 -7.38 2.54 -10.92
N ARG A 50 -8.56 1.91 -11.02
CA ARG A 50 -9.84 2.58 -11.23
C ARG A 50 -10.38 3.34 -10.01
N VAL A 51 -9.68 3.35 -8.87
CA VAL A 51 -10.13 4.06 -7.66
C VAL A 51 -9.03 4.96 -7.10
N GLY A 52 -9.08 6.25 -7.47
CA GLY A 52 -8.17 7.27 -6.93
C GLY A 52 -6.90 7.50 -7.74
N ASP A 53 -6.98 7.48 -9.08
CA ASP A 53 -5.89 7.75 -10.04
C ASP A 53 -5.38 9.21 -10.02
N VAL A 54 -4.92 9.66 -8.84
CA VAL A 54 -4.29 10.96 -8.59
C VAL A 54 -3.14 10.74 -7.63
N SER A 55 -1.91 10.80 -8.15
CA SER A 55 -0.70 10.64 -7.34
C SER A 55 -0.69 11.67 -6.21
N SER A 56 -0.69 11.17 -4.97
CA SER A 56 -1.02 11.95 -3.78
C SER A 56 -0.15 11.51 -2.60
N SER A 57 0.42 12.50 -1.89
CA SER A 57 1.45 12.28 -0.87
C SER A 57 0.98 12.74 0.51
N GLY A 58 1.32 11.98 1.56
CA GLY A 58 0.94 12.28 2.93
C GLY A 58 1.26 11.14 3.90
N ASP A 59 0.94 11.35 5.17
CA ASP A 59 1.16 10.38 6.25
C ASP A 59 -0.15 9.65 6.58
N VAL A 60 -0.14 8.31 6.60
CA VAL A 60 -1.30 7.45 6.88
C VAL A 60 -0.96 6.44 7.98
N VAL A 61 -1.96 6.09 8.80
CA VAL A 61 -1.83 5.05 9.83
C VAL A 61 -2.94 4.01 9.71
N PHE A 62 -2.57 2.74 9.48
CA PHE A 62 -3.46 1.59 9.61
C PHE A 62 -3.50 1.17 11.09
N ARG A 63 -4.68 1.19 11.71
CA ARG A 63 -4.82 0.98 13.16
C ARG A 63 -5.29 -0.43 13.53
N VAL A 64 -4.53 -1.10 14.39
CA VAL A 64 -4.75 -2.47 14.86
C VAL A 64 -5.34 -2.44 16.28
N LYS A 65 -6.52 -1.85 16.42
CA LYS A 65 -7.21 -1.71 17.71
C LYS A 65 -8.35 -2.71 17.86
N GLY A 66 -8.33 -3.49 18.96
CA GLY A 66 -9.37 -4.46 19.29
C GLY A 66 -9.28 -5.78 18.52
N VAL A 67 -8.14 -6.03 17.89
CA VAL A 67 -7.87 -7.20 17.05
C VAL A 67 -7.50 -8.42 17.90
N PRO A 68 -8.16 -9.58 17.74
CA PRO A 68 -7.88 -10.77 18.56
C PRO A 68 -6.54 -11.43 18.22
N VAL A 69 -5.70 -11.59 19.25
CA VAL A 69 -4.33 -12.13 19.15
C VAL A 69 -4.29 -13.57 18.62
N ASP A 70 -5.29 -14.39 18.96
CA ASP A 70 -5.41 -15.79 18.50
C ASP A 70 -5.78 -15.91 17.01
N LYS A 71 -6.31 -14.85 16.41
CA LYS A 71 -6.64 -14.78 14.98
C LYS A 71 -5.58 -14.07 14.17
N LEU A 72 -4.96 -13.04 14.73
CA LEU A 72 -4.03 -12.16 14.02
C LEU A 72 -2.71 -11.95 14.79
N PRO A 73 -2.00 -13.03 15.18
CA PRO A 73 -0.79 -12.95 16.02
C PRO A 73 0.39 -12.24 15.35
N ARG A 74 0.31 -12.00 14.04
CA ARG A 74 1.33 -11.29 13.23
C ARG A 74 0.91 -9.88 12.81
N CYS A 75 -0.30 -9.46 13.16
CA CYS A 75 -0.83 -8.12 12.91
C CYS A 75 -1.35 -7.57 14.24
N GLN A 76 -0.41 -7.06 15.05
CA GLN A 76 -0.66 -6.54 16.42
C GLN A 76 -0.12 -5.12 16.63
N GLU A 77 0.54 -4.54 15.63
CA GLU A 77 1.13 -3.20 15.67
C GLU A 77 0.47 -2.30 14.62
N ASP A 78 0.14 -1.06 14.99
CA ASP A 78 -0.27 -0.01 14.05
C ASP A 78 0.83 0.19 12.99
N LEU A 79 0.46 0.44 11.73
CA LEU A 79 1.40 0.70 10.65
C LEU A 79 1.37 2.16 10.22
N ASP A 80 2.51 2.82 10.25
CA ASP A 80 2.73 4.21 9.91
C ASP A 80 3.53 4.37 8.59
N ILE A 81 2.95 5.08 7.61
CA ILE A 81 3.57 5.27 6.27
C ILE A 81 3.51 6.74 5.81
N SER A 82 4.67 7.32 5.46
CA SER A 82 4.73 8.51 4.58
C SER A 82 4.77 8.05 3.13
N THR A 83 3.69 8.27 2.38
CA THR A 83 3.64 7.95 0.95
C THR A 83 3.91 9.17 0.08
N LEU A 84 4.57 8.97 -1.07
CA LEU A 84 4.86 9.99 -2.07
C LEU A 84 3.99 9.86 -3.33
N ASP A 85 2.98 8.97 -3.32
CA ASP A 85 2.13 8.68 -4.47
C ASP A 85 0.74 8.08 -4.17
N ASN A 86 0.56 7.30 -3.09
CA ASN A 86 -0.62 6.45 -2.90
C ASN A 86 -1.53 6.83 -1.70
N LEU A 87 -1.59 8.11 -1.31
CA LEU A 87 -2.31 8.57 -0.11
C LEU A 87 -3.76 8.08 -0.04
N TYR A 88 -4.55 8.29 -1.10
CA TYR A 88 -5.96 7.89 -1.09
C TYR A 88 -6.15 6.37 -1.11
N VAL A 89 -5.26 5.64 -1.78
CA VAL A 89 -5.29 4.16 -1.79
C VAL A 89 -4.98 3.60 -0.39
N LEU A 90 -4.00 4.15 0.31
CA LEU A 90 -3.68 3.77 1.69
C LEU A 90 -4.80 4.10 2.67
N LEU A 91 -5.49 5.23 2.50
CA LEU A 91 -6.67 5.58 3.30
C LEU A 91 -7.80 4.55 3.09
N SER A 92 -8.15 4.23 1.84
CA SER A 92 -9.17 3.20 1.56
C SER A 92 -8.77 1.82 2.08
N ILE A 93 -7.50 1.41 1.98
CA ILE A 93 -7.03 0.14 2.53
C ILE A 93 -7.13 0.11 4.07
N ALA A 94 -6.86 1.23 4.76
CA ALA A 94 -7.02 1.33 6.21
C ALA A 94 -8.49 1.33 6.66
N GLU A 95 -9.39 1.97 5.92
CA GLU A 95 -10.84 1.95 6.16
C GLU A 95 -11.42 0.54 5.95
N LEU A 96 -11.11 -0.10 4.82
CA LEU A 96 -11.46 -1.50 4.55
C LEU A 96 -10.87 -2.44 5.60
N GLY A 97 -9.65 -2.18 6.09
CA GLY A 97 -9.02 -2.95 7.15
C GLY A 97 -9.80 -2.86 8.48
N HIS A 98 -10.32 -1.67 8.80
CA HIS A 98 -11.18 -1.51 9.98
C HIS A 98 -12.53 -2.23 9.81
N GLU A 99 -13.15 -2.15 8.63
CA GLU A 99 -14.39 -2.87 8.33
C GLU A 99 -14.19 -4.40 8.37
N ALA A 100 -13.08 -4.90 7.82
CA ALA A 100 -12.71 -6.32 7.85
C ALA A 100 -12.62 -6.83 9.30
N ALA A 101 -11.98 -6.06 10.20
CA ALA A 101 -11.89 -6.41 11.61
C ALA A 101 -13.26 -6.40 12.32
N GLN A 102 -14.14 -5.43 12.00
CA GLN A 102 -15.50 -5.39 12.55
C GLN A 102 -16.35 -6.59 12.09
N GLN A 103 -16.16 -7.06 10.86
CA GLN A 103 -16.89 -8.19 10.28
C GLN A 103 -16.26 -9.57 10.60
N GLY A 104 -15.09 -9.62 11.24
CA GLY A 104 -14.35 -10.86 11.47
C GLY A 104 -13.75 -11.47 10.20
N LYS A 105 -13.57 -10.68 9.14
CA LYS A 105 -12.96 -11.07 7.86
C LYS A 105 -11.42 -11.09 7.99
N TRP A 106 -10.88 -12.00 8.80
CA TRP A 106 -9.47 -12.02 9.18
C TRP A 106 -8.51 -12.25 8.01
N GLY A 107 -8.87 -13.07 7.02
CA GLY A 107 -8.10 -13.24 5.79
C GLY A 107 -7.96 -11.95 5.00
N ASP A 108 -9.07 -11.22 4.84
CA ASP A 108 -9.06 -9.88 4.21
C ASP A 108 -8.23 -8.89 5.03
N PHE A 109 -8.31 -8.93 6.37
CA PHE A 109 -7.53 -8.06 7.25
C PHE A 109 -6.01 -8.25 7.06
N VAL A 110 -5.51 -9.50 7.07
CA VAL A 110 -4.09 -9.80 6.82
C VAL A 110 -3.65 -9.30 5.45
N TYR A 111 -4.50 -9.50 4.45
CA TYR A 111 -4.26 -9.06 3.07
C TYR A 111 -4.20 -7.53 2.95
N LEU A 112 -5.13 -6.81 3.57
CA LEU A 112 -5.17 -5.34 3.60
C LEU A 112 -4.01 -4.75 4.39
N TYR A 113 -3.68 -5.32 5.55
CA TYR A 113 -2.49 -4.97 6.35
C TYR A 113 -1.19 -5.15 5.55
N SER A 114 -1.10 -6.26 4.80
CA SER A 114 0.03 -6.53 3.89
C SER A 114 0.09 -5.55 2.72
N ALA A 115 -1.04 -5.27 2.08
CA ALA A 115 -1.13 -4.33 0.96
C ALA A 115 -0.80 -2.89 1.40
N PHE A 116 -1.27 -2.47 2.57
CA PHE A 116 -0.91 -1.21 3.22
C PHE A 116 0.61 -1.12 3.40
N GLY A 117 1.21 -2.14 4.02
CA GLY A 117 2.65 -2.27 4.20
C GLY A 117 3.49 -2.12 2.93
N MET A 118 2.93 -2.49 1.78
CA MET A 118 3.53 -2.36 0.44
C MET A 118 3.14 -1.06 -0.27
N ASN A 119 2.89 0.02 0.49
CA ASN A 119 2.50 1.34 0.02
C ASN A 119 1.23 1.32 -0.85
N GLY A 120 0.34 0.32 -0.70
CA GLY A 120 -0.85 0.15 -1.54
C GLY A 120 -0.54 -0.11 -3.03
N HIS A 121 0.71 -0.40 -3.41
CA HIS A 121 1.12 -0.52 -4.81
C HIS A 121 0.46 -1.74 -5.48
N PHE A 122 -0.42 -1.50 -6.47
CA PHE A 122 -1.37 -2.48 -6.99
C PHE A 122 -0.74 -3.78 -7.51
N ASP A 123 0.41 -3.71 -8.18
CA ASP A 123 1.11 -4.89 -8.72
C ASP A 123 1.67 -5.80 -7.61
N TYR A 124 1.99 -5.22 -6.44
CA TYR A 124 2.40 -5.97 -5.25
C TYR A 124 1.18 -6.37 -4.41
N ALA A 125 0.11 -5.56 -4.40
CA ALA A 125 -1.13 -5.87 -3.69
C ALA A 125 -1.87 -7.09 -4.29
N ARG A 126 -1.85 -7.27 -5.62
CA ARG A 126 -2.49 -8.39 -6.32
C ARG A 126 -2.16 -9.73 -5.64
N ALA A 127 -3.19 -10.53 -5.34
CA ALA A 127 -3.07 -11.76 -4.54
C ALA A 127 -2.17 -12.85 -5.18
N THR A 128 -1.88 -12.75 -6.48
CA THR A 128 -0.96 -13.63 -7.22
C THR A 128 0.46 -13.08 -7.36
N SER A 129 0.78 -11.93 -6.75
CA SER A 129 2.15 -11.38 -6.76
C SER A 129 3.05 -12.17 -5.80
N LYS A 130 4.36 -12.24 -6.12
CA LYS A 130 5.36 -12.81 -5.18
C LYS A 130 5.41 -11.99 -3.89
N GLN A 131 5.28 -10.68 -4.01
CA GLN A 131 5.31 -9.71 -2.92
C GLN A 131 4.19 -9.94 -1.89
N MET A 132 2.97 -10.23 -2.35
CA MET A 132 1.85 -10.61 -1.48
C MET A 132 2.05 -12.03 -0.92
N ALA A 133 2.49 -12.99 -1.73
CA ALA A 133 2.78 -14.34 -1.23
C ALA A 133 3.83 -14.34 -0.09
N ASP A 134 4.91 -13.57 -0.23
CA ASP A 134 5.93 -13.34 0.83
C ASP A 134 5.34 -12.66 2.09
N ALA A 135 4.21 -11.96 1.97
CA ALA A 135 3.53 -11.30 3.07
C ALA A 135 2.53 -12.20 3.79
N LEU A 136 1.65 -12.88 3.03
CA LEU A 136 0.72 -13.85 3.59
C LEU A 136 1.46 -15.03 4.25
N LEU A 137 2.58 -15.48 3.66
CA LEU A 137 3.46 -16.49 4.28
C LEU A 137 4.00 -16.03 5.64
N GLY A 138 4.45 -14.77 5.75
CA GLY A 138 4.92 -14.20 7.01
C GLY A 138 3.82 -14.15 8.09
N ALA A 139 2.57 -13.89 7.69
CA ALA A 139 1.43 -13.83 8.58
C ALA A 139 0.97 -15.21 9.11
N VAL A 140 1.21 -16.30 8.36
CA VAL A 140 0.90 -17.69 8.78
C VAL A 140 2.11 -18.47 9.30
N THR A 141 3.32 -17.90 9.28
CA THR A 141 4.51 -18.59 9.80
C THR A 141 4.57 -18.48 11.33
N LYS A 142 4.76 -19.62 12.01
CA LYS A 142 4.79 -19.74 13.47
C LYS A 142 5.85 -18.85 14.14
N PRO A 143 5.66 -18.46 15.43
CA PRO A 143 6.57 -17.56 16.15
C PRO A 143 8.06 -17.92 16.09
N ASP A 144 8.38 -19.22 16.05
CA ASP A 144 9.72 -19.80 15.99
C ASP A 144 10.31 -19.91 14.56
N GLY A 145 9.52 -19.60 13.53
CA GLY A 145 9.91 -19.77 12.13
C GLY A 145 10.02 -21.23 11.65
N SER A 146 9.60 -22.21 12.45
CA SER A 146 9.85 -23.64 12.14
C SER A 146 8.92 -24.22 11.07
N ALA A 147 7.69 -23.72 11.01
CA ALA A 147 6.65 -24.21 10.11
C ALA A 147 5.54 -23.18 9.89
N ILE A 148 4.68 -23.48 8.94
CA ILE A 148 3.38 -22.84 8.74
C ILE A 148 2.42 -23.24 9.87
N ASP A 149 1.53 -22.31 10.23
CA ASP A 149 0.36 -22.56 11.06
C ASP A 149 -0.86 -22.83 10.16
N GLU A 150 -1.16 -24.11 9.99
CA GLU A 150 -2.29 -24.59 9.19
C GLU A 150 -3.64 -24.05 9.70
N ALA A 151 -3.79 -23.81 11.01
CA ALA A 151 -5.04 -23.32 11.59
C ALA A 151 -5.27 -21.83 11.27
N LEU A 152 -4.21 -21.03 11.17
CA LEU A 152 -4.30 -19.67 10.64
C LEU A 152 -4.66 -19.68 9.14
N ILE A 153 -4.11 -20.61 8.35
CA ILE A 153 -4.55 -20.76 6.94
C ILE A 153 -6.04 -21.13 6.88
N ASP A 154 -6.52 -22.10 7.66
CA ASP A 154 -7.93 -22.49 7.68
C ASP A 154 -8.86 -21.32 8.07
N GLU A 155 -8.49 -20.50 9.05
CA GLU A 155 -9.26 -19.30 9.41
C GLU A 155 -9.21 -18.24 8.30
N TYR A 156 -8.03 -17.93 7.75
CA TYR A 156 -7.88 -16.89 6.71
C TYR A 156 -8.56 -17.28 5.40
N VAL A 157 -8.48 -18.55 4.97
CA VAL A 157 -9.22 -19.09 3.83
C VAL A 157 -10.73 -18.95 4.02
N LYS A 158 -11.24 -19.32 5.19
CA LYS A 158 -12.66 -19.24 5.57
C LYS A 158 -13.17 -17.80 5.68
N THR A 159 -12.30 -16.84 5.99
CA THR A 159 -12.64 -15.43 6.24
C THR A 159 -12.14 -14.46 5.17
N SER A 160 -11.78 -14.98 3.99
CA SER A 160 -11.48 -14.19 2.79
C SER A 160 -12.75 -13.94 1.96
N SER A 161 -13.01 -12.69 1.55
CA SER A 161 -14.19 -12.35 0.74
C SER A 161 -14.03 -12.68 -0.75
N THR A 162 -12.82 -12.92 -1.26
CA THR A 162 -12.58 -13.24 -2.67
C THR A 162 -12.00 -14.64 -2.88
N PRO A 163 -12.44 -15.38 -3.93
CA PRO A 163 -11.86 -16.69 -4.26
C PRO A 163 -10.35 -16.62 -4.58
N ALA A 164 -9.87 -15.51 -5.14
CA ALA A 164 -8.45 -15.29 -5.40
C ALA A 164 -7.62 -15.24 -4.11
N LEU A 165 -8.12 -14.58 -3.05
CA LEU A 165 -7.42 -14.52 -1.78
C LEU A 165 -7.49 -15.85 -1.02
N ALA A 166 -8.66 -16.51 -1.01
CA ALA A 166 -8.79 -17.87 -0.46
C ALA A 166 -7.88 -18.88 -1.17
N ALA A 167 -7.67 -18.75 -2.49
CA ALA A 167 -6.71 -19.55 -3.24
C ALA A 167 -5.26 -19.22 -2.87
N ALA A 168 -4.93 -17.93 -2.71
CA ALA A 168 -3.59 -17.48 -2.31
C ALA A 168 -3.16 -18.04 -0.94
N PHE A 169 -4.04 -17.99 0.07
CA PHE A 169 -3.77 -18.60 1.37
C PHE A 169 -3.62 -20.13 1.29
N ASN A 170 -4.47 -20.83 0.53
CA ASN A 170 -4.33 -22.28 0.36
C ASN A 170 -3.02 -22.69 -0.33
N ALA A 171 -2.53 -21.90 -1.29
CA ALA A 171 -1.26 -22.16 -1.96
C ALA A 171 -0.05 -22.14 -1.01
N LEU A 172 -0.15 -21.44 0.13
CA LEU A 172 0.92 -21.39 1.13
C LEU A 172 1.22 -22.78 1.73
N ARG A 173 0.23 -23.68 1.83
CA ARG A 173 0.44 -25.05 2.36
C ARG A 173 1.44 -25.88 1.56
N MET A 174 1.75 -25.49 0.32
CA MET A 174 2.77 -26.12 -0.52
C MET A 174 4.14 -25.41 -0.48
N THR A 175 4.21 -24.26 0.17
CA THR A 175 5.41 -23.42 0.26
C THR A 175 6.30 -23.87 1.42
N HIS A 176 7.59 -24.10 1.14
CA HIS A 176 8.56 -24.36 2.19
C HIS A 176 8.94 -23.03 2.87
N VAL A 177 8.84 -22.97 4.21
CA VAL A 177 9.39 -21.85 4.99
C VAL A 177 10.93 -21.86 4.82
N PRO A 178 11.56 -20.76 4.35
CA PRO A 178 13.01 -20.72 4.21
C PRO A 178 13.71 -20.88 5.56
N ALA A 179 14.54 -21.91 5.69
CA ALA A 179 15.18 -22.22 6.96
C ALA A 179 16.27 -21.19 7.33
N GLY A 180 16.08 -20.53 8.47
CA GLY A 180 17.14 -19.82 9.19
C GLY A 180 17.50 -18.43 8.68
N LEU A 181 16.84 -17.40 9.23
CA LEU A 181 17.49 -16.10 9.44
C LEU A 181 18.49 -16.23 10.59
N THR A 182 19.60 -16.93 10.37
CA THR A 182 20.72 -16.94 11.32
C THR A 182 21.44 -15.60 11.26
N ALA A 183 21.22 -14.76 12.27
CA ALA A 183 21.83 -13.44 12.39
C ALA A 183 23.34 -13.51 12.63
N GLN A 184 24.10 -13.67 11.55
CA GLN A 184 25.53 -13.39 11.53
C GLN A 184 25.71 -11.89 11.28
N TRP A 185 26.24 -11.17 12.26
CA TRP A 185 26.34 -9.70 12.26
C TRP A 185 27.42 -9.19 11.30
N THR A 186 27.17 -9.27 10.00
CA THR A 186 27.76 -8.34 9.02
C THR A 186 27.00 -7.02 9.08
N LYS A 187 27.70 -5.91 8.80
CA LYS A 187 27.17 -4.54 8.93
C LYS A 187 26.11 -4.18 7.86
N GLU A 188 25.88 -5.09 6.93
CA GLU A 188 24.91 -5.02 5.84
C GLU A 188 24.30 -6.42 5.63
N THR A 189 23.03 -6.53 5.21
CA THR A 189 22.40 -7.83 4.87
C THR A 189 21.37 -7.69 3.75
N CYS A 190 21.63 -8.34 2.62
CA CYS A 190 20.66 -8.52 1.53
C CYS A 190 19.68 -9.67 1.86
N LYS A 191 18.37 -9.42 1.79
CA LYS A 191 17.32 -10.38 2.17
C LYS A 191 16.61 -10.92 0.92
N ALA A 192 16.28 -12.21 0.92
CA ALA A 192 15.57 -12.88 -0.19
C ALA A 192 14.05 -12.61 -0.16
N SER A 193 13.53 -12.16 0.98
CA SER A 193 12.14 -11.79 1.19
C SER A 193 11.92 -10.29 0.99
N HIS A 194 10.68 -9.91 0.67
CA HIS A 194 10.21 -8.51 0.71
C HIS A 194 10.91 -7.61 -0.33
N GLN A 195 11.21 -8.18 -1.50
CA GLN A 195 11.98 -7.48 -2.52
C GLN A 195 11.12 -6.55 -3.38
N ALA A 196 11.49 -5.27 -3.39
CA ALA A 196 10.99 -4.28 -4.35
C ALA A 196 11.76 -4.39 -5.67
N LEU A 197 11.17 -3.89 -6.76
CA LEU A 197 11.88 -3.73 -8.03
C LEU A 197 12.93 -2.62 -7.91
N ARG A 198 14.12 -2.83 -8.48
CA ARG A 198 15.20 -1.82 -8.48
C ARG A 198 14.76 -0.49 -9.08
N GLU A 199 13.91 -0.51 -10.10
CA GLU A 199 13.39 0.70 -10.75
C GLU A 199 12.55 1.55 -9.78
N ALA A 200 11.61 0.92 -9.06
CA ALA A 200 10.83 1.59 -8.01
C ALA A 200 11.71 2.21 -6.92
N CYS A 201 12.74 1.49 -6.47
CA CYS A 201 13.69 2.03 -5.49
C CYS A 201 14.55 3.15 -6.07
N SER A 202 14.93 3.09 -7.34
CA SER A 202 15.65 4.17 -8.03
C SER A 202 14.79 5.43 -8.13
N ILE A 203 13.49 5.29 -8.38
CA ILE A 203 12.52 6.38 -8.36
C ILE A 203 12.44 7.00 -6.96
N LEU A 204 12.26 6.18 -5.91
CA LEU A 204 12.22 6.65 -4.51
C LEU A 204 13.51 7.36 -4.10
N ILE A 205 14.68 6.79 -4.36
CA ILE A 205 16.00 7.36 -4.01
C ILE A 205 16.18 8.74 -4.66
N ASN A 206 15.84 8.88 -5.93
CA ASN A 206 15.90 10.17 -6.62
C ASN A 206 14.88 11.20 -6.06
N ASN A 207 13.71 10.76 -5.56
CA ASN A 207 12.76 11.64 -4.89
C ASN A 207 13.27 12.12 -3.52
N VAL A 208 13.92 11.26 -2.72
CA VAL A 208 14.45 11.67 -1.41
C VAL A 208 15.75 12.49 -1.51
N ARG A 209 16.64 12.20 -2.47
CA ARG A 209 17.96 12.86 -2.61
C ARG A 209 17.88 14.39 -2.74
N GLY A 210 16.82 14.91 -3.37
CA GLY A 210 16.56 16.35 -3.50
C GLY A 210 15.78 16.98 -2.34
N ASN A 211 15.27 16.19 -1.39
CA ASN A 211 14.30 16.65 -0.41
C ASN A 211 14.96 17.06 0.92
N ALA A 212 14.97 18.37 1.19
CA ALA A 212 15.47 18.96 2.43
C ALA A 212 14.39 19.13 3.52
N SER A 213 13.20 18.51 3.40
CA SER A 213 12.21 18.54 4.47
C SER A 213 12.71 17.80 5.71
N ILE A 214 12.40 18.31 6.90
CA ILE A 214 12.79 17.69 8.17
C ILE A 214 11.79 16.62 8.55
N LYS A 215 12.25 15.38 8.69
CA LYS A 215 11.48 14.28 9.28
C LYS A 215 11.72 14.23 10.81
N ARG A 216 10.70 13.85 11.56
CA ARG A 216 10.73 13.71 13.02
C ARG A 216 9.84 12.53 13.43
N GLY A 217 10.44 11.51 14.04
CA GLY A 217 9.72 10.31 14.50
C GLY A 217 8.85 9.64 13.42
N ALA A 218 7.72 9.08 13.84
CA ALA A 218 6.75 8.43 12.95
C ALA A 218 6.06 9.39 11.95
N PRO A 219 5.67 8.94 10.72
CA PRO A 219 5.96 7.63 10.15
C PRO A 219 7.45 7.29 9.97
N ARG A 220 7.92 6.12 10.43
CA ARG A 220 9.34 5.71 10.34
C ARG A 220 9.71 5.11 8.97
N SER A 221 9.06 5.62 7.93
CA SER A 221 9.17 5.14 6.56
C SER A 221 8.85 6.24 5.55
N ILE A 222 9.38 6.11 4.32
CA ILE A 222 9.00 6.91 3.15
C ILE A 222 8.93 5.97 1.94
N CYS A 223 7.80 5.97 1.23
CA CYS A 223 7.53 5.02 0.15
C CYS A 223 7.12 5.70 -1.18
N LYS A 224 7.48 5.06 -2.30
CA LYS A 224 7.07 5.41 -3.66
C LYS A 224 7.22 4.23 -4.63
N ALA A 225 6.31 4.08 -5.59
CA ALA A 225 6.29 3.05 -6.63
C ALA A 225 6.37 1.60 -6.12
N GLY A 226 5.96 1.36 -4.87
CA GLY A 226 6.05 0.05 -4.20
C GLY A 226 7.38 -0.21 -3.49
N CYS A 227 8.39 0.64 -3.65
CA CYS A 227 9.58 0.61 -2.80
C CYS A 227 9.41 1.53 -1.58
N CYS A 228 10.07 1.18 -0.48
CA CYS A 228 10.08 1.92 0.77
C CYS A 228 11.50 1.99 1.34
N ILE A 229 11.85 3.14 1.90
CA ILE A 229 12.94 3.30 2.86
C ILE A 229 12.31 3.36 4.25
N SER A 230 12.83 2.60 5.20
CA SER A 230 12.35 2.58 6.59
C SER A 230 13.50 2.46 7.58
N TRP A 231 13.28 2.81 8.85
CA TRP A 231 14.34 2.83 9.87
C TRP A 231 13.83 2.46 11.28
N ASN A 232 14.71 1.95 12.13
CA ASN A 232 14.32 1.17 13.31
C ASN A 232 14.01 1.96 14.60
N ILE A 233 14.35 3.25 14.70
CA ILE A 233 14.10 4.11 15.88
C ILE A 233 13.65 5.53 15.49
N ASP A 234 13.13 6.31 16.43
CA ASP A 234 12.82 7.72 16.16
C ASP A 234 14.10 8.56 16.01
N ALA A 235 14.13 9.41 14.98
CA ALA A 235 15.25 10.30 14.65
C ALA A 235 14.75 11.65 14.12
N VAL A 236 15.65 12.62 13.98
CA VAL A 236 15.39 13.96 13.42
C VAL A 236 16.47 14.28 12.38
N PHE A 237 16.08 14.39 11.12
CA PHE A 237 17.00 14.52 9.98
C PHE A 237 16.31 15.16 8.76
N GLU A 238 17.09 15.57 7.75
CA GLU A 238 16.54 15.97 6.45
C GLU A 238 16.32 14.73 5.57
N VAL A 239 15.18 14.60 4.89
CA VAL A 239 14.82 13.39 4.11
C VAL A 239 15.93 12.91 3.15
N ARG A 240 16.70 13.83 2.56
CA ARG A 240 17.89 13.53 1.72
C ARG A 240 18.98 12.69 2.40
N ASN A 241 19.09 12.69 3.73
CA ASN A 241 20.09 11.88 4.45
C ASN A 241 19.87 10.37 4.24
N LEU A 242 18.62 9.94 4.01
CA LEU A 242 18.28 8.55 3.71
C LEU A 242 18.89 8.02 2.39
N ALA A 243 19.28 8.91 1.47
CA ALA A 243 19.70 8.50 0.14
C ALA A 243 20.96 7.63 0.15
N SER A 244 21.96 7.96 0.97
CA SER A 244 23.28 7.30 0.91
C SER A 244 23.23 5.81 1.23
N ALA A 245 22.53 5.41 2.29
CA ALA A 245 22.38 4.00 2.66
C ALA A 245 21.44 3.24 1.71
N ALA A 246 20.50 3.93 1.06
CA ALA A 246 19.65 3.34 0.03
C ALA A 246 20.41 3.13 -1.30
N ASP A 247 21.30 4.05 -1.68
CA ASP A 247 22.25 3.88 -2.79
C ASP A 247 23.26 2.75 -2.51
N GLU A 248 23.77 2.64 -1.28
CA GLU A 248 24.63 1.53 -0.83
C GLU A 248 23.91 0.17 -0.96
N CYS A 249 22.67 0.06 -0.47
CA CYS A 249 21.81 -1.11 -0.64
C CYS A 249 21.64 -1.50 -2.12
N MET A 250 21.41 -0.51 -2.98
CA MET A 250 21.29 -0.68 -4.44
C MET A 250 22.61 -1.03 -5.12
N SER A 251 23.76 -0.75 -4.50
CA SER A 251 25.07 -1.20 -4.99
C SER A 251 25.35 -2.64 -4.59
N LEU A 252 25.09 -3.00 -3.32
CA LEU A 252 25.49 -4.27 -2.72
C LEU A 252 24.64 -5.47 -3.13
N CYS A 253 23.32 -5.33 -3.28
CA CYS A 253 22.41 -6.47 -3.46
C CYS A 253 22.12 -6.76 -4.96
N PRO A 254 22.69 -7.82 -5.57
CA PRO A 254 22.59 -8.07 -7.01
C PRO A 254 21.21 -8.58 -7.44
N GLY A 255 20.90 -8.43 -8.73
CA GLY A 255 19.63 -8.84 -9.36
C GLY A 255 18.77 -7.65 -9.79
N ASN A 256 17.54 -7.90 -10.25
CA ASN A 256 16.60 -6.86 -10.70
C ASN A 256 15.70 -6.32 -9.57
N SER A 257 15.80 -6.91 -8.38
CA SER A 257 15.02 -6.62 -7.19
C SER A 257 15.92 -6.45 -5.98
N VAL A 258 15.46 -5.72 -4.96
CA VAL A 258 16.25 -5.37 -3.77
C VAL A 258 15.40 -5.47 -2.50
N SER A 259 16.02 -6.05 -1.47
CA SER A 259 15.61 -5.98 -0.08
C SER A 259 16.88 -6.04 0.75
N CYS A 260 17.15 -5.04 1.58
CA CYS A 260 18.30 -5.09 2.48
C CYS A 260 18.11 -4.24 3.73
N GLU A 261 19.04 -4.43 4.66
CA GLU A 261 19.25 -3.61 5.84
C GLU A 261 20.74 -3.20 5.92
N ILE A 262 20.96 -1.92 6.21
CA ILE A 262 22.27 -1.31 6.48
C ILE A 262 22.29 -0.88 7.95
N TYR A 263 23.25 -1.39 8.70
CA TYR A 263 23.36 -1.17 10.15
C TYR A 263 24.26 0.03 10.47
N GLY A 264 23.85 0.86 11.43
CA GLY A 264 24.67 1.96 11.95
C GLY A 264 24.70 3.21 11.08
N VAL A 265 23.62 3.51 10.35
CA VAL A 265 23.47 4.72 9.55
C VAL A 265 23.32 5.95 10.45
N ASP A 266 24.15 6.98 10.24
CA ASP A 266 24.04 8.24 10.98
C ASP A 266 23.03 9.21 10.31
N LEU A 267 21.93 9.46 11.00
CA LEU A 267 20.91 10.45 10.63
C LEU A 267 21.01 11.66 11.56
N GLN A 268 22.06 12.48 11.35
CA GLN A 268 22.34 13.73 12.07
C GLN A 268 22.53 13.57 13.59
N GLY A 269 23.28 12.55 14.02
CA GLY A 269 23.55 12.22 15.43
C GLY A 269 22.63 11.14 16.01
N ALA A 270 21.69 10.61 15.22
CA ALA A 270 20.92 9.43 15.54
C ALA A 270 21.43 8.23 14.72
N THR A 271 21.99 7.22 15.39
CA THR A 271 22.45 5.98 14.76
C THR A 271 21.28 5.00 14.61
N VAL A 272 20.91 4.68 13.37
CA VAL A 272 19.76 3.81 13.04
C VAL A 272 20.20 2.58 12.22
N ASN A 273 19.34 1.56 12.16
CA ASN A 273 19.33 0.66 11.01
C ASN A 273 18.42 1.29 9.94
N GLN A 274 18.85 1.26 8.68
CA GLN A 274 18.02 1.69 7.55
C GLN A 274 17.80 0.52 6.59
N CYS A 275 16.55 0.30 6.22
CA CYS A 275 16.13 -0.73 5.29
C CYS A 275 15.64 -0.11 3.97
N LEU A 276 15.84 -0.83 2.87
CA LEU A 276 15.26 -0.54 1.56
C LEU A 276 14.62 -1.83 1.06
N SER A 277 13.30 -1.84 0.90
CA SER A 277 12.52 -3.06 0.59
C SER A 277 11.18 -2.71 -0.05
N ASN A 278 10.31 -3.70 -0.26
CA ASN A 278 8.90 -3.44 -0.61
C ASN A 278 7.99 -3.18 0.60
N ARG A 279 8.54 -3.01 1.81
CA ARG A 279 7.78 -2.77 3.05
C ARG A 279 8.18 -1.48 3.74
N ALA A 280 7.16 -0.78 4.23
CA ALA A 280 7.32 0.38 5.09
C ALA A 280 7.78 0.03 6.52
N PHE A 281 7.59 -1.21 6.98
CA PHE A 281 7.79 -1.60 8.38
C PHE A 281 8.69 -2.84 8.52
N GLY A 282 9.12 -3.13 9.76
CA GLY A 282 9.91 -4.32 10.09
C GLY A 282 11.41 -4.18 9.81
N CYS A 283 11.97 -2.98 9.99
CA CYS A 283 13.41 -2.76 10.00
C CYS A 283 13.96 -2.87 11.44
N GLY A 284 14.96 -3.72 11.66
CA GLY A 284 15.47 -4.11 12.98
C GLY A 284 16.20 -5.45 12.98
#